data_AF-A0A9W8ZZR0-F1
#
_entry.id   AF-A0A9W8ZZR0-F1
#
_cell.length_a   1.000
_cell.length_b   1.000
_cell.length_c   1.000
_cell.angle_alpha   90.00
_cell.angle_beta   90.00
_cell.angle_gamma   90.00
#
_symmetry.space_group_name_H-M   'P 1'
#
loop_
_entity.id
_entity.type
_entity.pdbx_description
1 polymer ?
#
loop_
_entity_poly.entity_id
_entity_poly.type
_entity_poly.pdbx_seq_one_letter_code
_entity_poly.pdbx_strand_id
1 'polypeptide(L)'
;ERMASESNCWVYIAGQHPNARIPFLHFASQRLRLEGPSVLDELHGSADRLFTSLLTSRRQEAAELTDRLLLAQNRINELESEKAAWESSHCEH
;
A
#
# COMPACT_ATOMS: atom_id res chain seq x y z
N GLU A 1 23.50 11.20 -2.22
CA GLU A 1 24.47 12.07 -1.49
C GLU A 1 25.13 13.12 -2.37
N ARG A 2 25.75 12.74 -3.51
CA ARG A 2 26.40 13.69 -4.44
C ARG A 2 25.60 14.93 -4.83
N MET A 3 24.32 14.77 -5.19
CA MET A 3 23.45 15.90 -5.51
C MET A 3 23.30 16.89 -4.35
N ALA A 4 23.18 16.41 -3.12
CA ALA A 4 23.03 17.26 -1.95
C ALA A 4 24.36 17.96 -1.57
N SER A 5 25.49 17.29 -1.77
CA SER A 5 26.82 17.88 -1.53
C SER A 5 27.21 18.89 -2.61
N GLU A 6 26.87 18.62 -3.88
CA GLU A 6 27.21 19.50 -5.02
C GLU A 6 26.29 20.73 -5.09
N SER A 7 25.01 20.58 -4.75
CA SER A 7 24.06 21.71 -4.70
C SER A 7 24.18 22.55 -3.43
N ASN A 8 24.82 22.01 -2.40
CA ASN A 8 24.84 22.58 -1.05
C ASN A 8 23.42 22.89 -0.52
N CYS A 9 22.37 22.24 -1.00
CA CYS A 9 20.99 22.50 -0.59
C CYS A 9 20.56 21.63 0.58
N TRP A 10 19.52 22.07 1.29
CA TRP A 10 18.74 21.18 2.15
C TRP A 10 17.96 20.21 1.27
N VAL A 11 18.16 18.91 1.50
CA VAL A 11 17.49 17.86 0.73
C VAL A 11 16.90 16.87 1.72
N TYR A 12 15.60 16.60 1.56
CA TYR A 12 14.90 15.53 2.24
C TYR A 12 14.18 14.69 1.19
N ILE A 13 14.37 13.38 1.24
CA ILE A 13 13.70 12.42 0.36
C ILE A 13 13.11 11.36 1.25
N ALA A 14 11.83 11.05 1.05
CA ALA A 14 11.17 9.93 1.71
C ALA A 14 10.43 9.09 0.67
N GLY A 15 10.49 7.78 0.82
CA GLY A 15 9.90 6.84 -0.12
C GLY A 15 9.53 5.53 0.54
N GLN A 16 8.39 4.99 0.18
CA GLN A 16 7.97 3.66 0.61
C GLN A 16 8.45 2.62 -0.42
N HIS A 17 9.10 1.56 0.05
CA HIS A 17 9.34 0.37 -0.76
C HIS A 17 8.17 -0.60 -0.56
N PRO A 18 7.56 -1.16 -1.63
CA PRO A 18 6.39 -2.04 -1.52
C PRO A 18 6.59 -3.24 -0.58
N ASN A 19 7.82 -3.74 -0.48
CA ASN A 19 8.16 -4.89 0.36
C ASN A 19 8.88 -4.51 1.67
N ALA A 20 9.01 -3.22 1.98
CA ALA A 20 9.65 -2.81 3.24
C ALA A 20 8.73 -3.11 4.43
N ARG A 21 9.32 -3.62 5.52
CA ARG A 21 8.65 -3.78 6.83
C ARG A 21 8.52 -2.47 7.60
N ILE A 22 9.26 -1.45 7.17
CA ILE A 22 9.24 -0.10 7.75
C ILE A 22 8.31 0.81 6.94
N PRO A 23 7.65 1.80 7.58
CA PRO A 23 6.65 2.65 6.91
C PRO A 23 7.20 3.39 5.69
N PHE A 24 8.44 3.88 5.78
CA PHE A 24 9.16 4.49 4.68
C PHE A 24 10.68 4.50 4.94
N LEU A 25 11.45 4.61 3.87
CA LEU A 25 12.86 4.94 3.88
C LEU A 25 13.00 6.44 3.70
N HIS A 26 14.00 7.05 4.34
CA HIS A 26 14.29 8.46 4.14
C HIS A 26 15.78 8.74 4.03
N PHE A 27 16.07 9.87 3.41
CA PHE A 27 17.39 10.46 3.30
C PHE A 27 17.28 11.95 3.62
N ALA A 28 18.18 12.45 4.47
CA ALA A 28 18.33 13.87 4.75
C ALA A 28 19.79 14.27 4.47
N SER A 29 20.00 15.40 3.80
CA SER A 29 21.34 15.92 3.55
C SER A 29 22.03 16.26 4.89
N GLN A 30 23.36 16.16 4.91
CA GLN A 30 24.13 16.53 6.11
C GLN A 30 23.85 17.98 6.52
N ARG A 31 23.73 18.89 5.54
CA ARG A 31 23.41 20.29 5.80
C ARG A 31 22.05 20.47 6.48
N LEU A 32 21.01 19.80 6.00
CA LEU A 32 19.69 19.83 6.66
C LEU A 32 19.75 19.26 8.09
N ARG A 33 20.47 18.16 8.30
CA ARG A 33 20.64 17.55 9.63
C ARG A 33 21.34 18.47 10.64
N LEU A 34 22.28 19.31 10.17
CA LEU A 34 23.05 20.20 11.03
C LEU A 34 22.36 21.55 11.23
N GLU A 35 21.78 22.12 10.18
CA GLU A 35 21.27 23.50 10.20
C GLU A 35 19.77 23.58 10.48
N GLY A 36 19.01 22.52 10.22
CA GLY A 36 17.54 22.52 10.34
C GLY A 36 16.96 21.26 10.98
N PRO A 37 17.39 20.86 12.21
CA PRO A 37 16.86 19.67 12.87
C PRO A 37 15.36 19.74 13.14
N SER A 38 14.82 20.92 13.52
CA SER A 38 13.38 21.09 13.72
C SER A 38 12.58 20.90 12.42
N VAL A 39 13.07 21.48 11.32
CA VAL A 39 12.46 21.31 9.99
C VAL A 39 12.53 19.85 9.55
N LEU A 40 13.64 19.17 9.84
CA LEU A 40 13.78 17.74 9.57
C LEU A 40 12.76 16.92 10.36
N ASP A 41 12.56 17.21 11.65
CA ASP A 41 11.57 16.52 12.48
C ASP A 41 10.13 16.73 11.96
N GLU A 42 9.79 17.94 11.53
CA GLU A 42 8.50 18.27 10.92
C GLU A 42 8.28 17.51 9.59
N LEU A 43 9.29 17.48 8.74
CA LEU A 43 9.27 16.73 7.48
C LEU A 43 9.13 15.23 7.74
N HIS A 44 9.83 14.72 8.76
CA HIS A 44 9.78 13.32 9.13
C HIS A 44 8.41 12.93 9.68
N GLY A 45 7.84 13.72 10.58
CA GLY A 45 6.49 13.51 11.10
C GLY A 45 5.41 13.61 10.02
N SER A 46 5.57 14.53 9.06
CA SER A 46 4.67 14.65 7.92
C SER A 46 4.74 13.42 7.00
N ALA A 47 5.96 12.95 6.71
CA ALA A 47 6.17 11.74 5.91
C ALA A 47 5.57 10.51 6.61
N ASP A 48 5.78 10.35 7.92
CA ASP A 48 5.26 9.22 8.68
C ASP A 48 3.74 9.14 8.64
N ARG A 49 3.05 10.27 8.87
CA ARG A 49 1.58 10.34 8.77
C ARG A 49 1.10 10.01 7.36
N LEU A 50 1.77 10.55 6.33
CA LEU A 50 1.40 10.33 4.93
C LEU A 50 1.54 8.86 4.55
N PHE A 51 2.71 8.26 4.81
CA PHE A 51 2.97 6.86 4.44
C PHE A 51 2.14 5.88 5.26
N THR A 52 1.91 6.14 6.55
CA THR A 52 1.05 5.32 7.40
C THR A 52 -0.41 5.36 6.93
N SER A 53 -0.90 6.54 6.56
CA SER A 53 -2.27 6.68 6.01
C SER A 53 -2.40 5.95 4.68
N LEU A 54 -1.42 6.11 3.78
CA LEU A 54 -1.38 5.43 2.49
C LEU A 54 -1.34 3.90 2.64
N LEU A 55 -0.50 3.40 3.56
CA LEU A 55 -0.40 1.96 3.87
C LEU A 55 -1.71 1.40 4.40
N THR A 56 -2.36 2.14 5.29
CA THR A 56 -3.65 1.73 5.86
C THR A 56 -4.75 1.69 4.79
N SER A 57 -4.84 2.72 3.94
CA SER A 57 -5.78 2.74 2.81
C SER A 57 -5.57 1.54 1.88
N ARG A 58 -4.31 1.26 1.50
CA ARG A 58 -3.98 0.12 0.64
C ARG A 58 -4.37 -1.22 1.26
N ARG A 59 -4.20 -1.38 2.58
CA ARG A 59 -4.61 -2.60 3.29
C ARG A 59 -6.12 -2.75 3.32
N GLN A 60 -6.85 -1.66 3.51
CA GLN A 60 -8.31 -1.66 3.45
C GLN A 60 -8.82 -2.03 2.05
N GLU A 61 -8.28 -1.39 1.01
CA GLU A 61 -8.60 -1.71 -0.38
C GLU A 61 -8.31 -3.18 -0.71
N ALA A 62 -7.16 -3.70 -0.27
CA ALA A 62 -6.81 -5.11 -0.49
C ALA A 62 -7.78 -6.07 0.23
N ALA A 63 -8.20 -5.74 1.46
CA ALA A 63 -9.19 -6.52 2.20
C ALA A 63 -10.54 -6.51 1.48
N GLU A 64 -11.04 -5.33 1.07
CA GLU A 64 -12.30 -5.20 0.35
C GLU A 64 -12.30 -5.96 -0.98
N LEU A 65 -11.20 -5.89 -1.74
CA LEU A 65 -11.07 -6.65 -2.98
C LEU A 65 -11.07 -8.16 -2.73
N THR A 66 -10.45 -8.61 -1.64
CA THR A 66 -10.44 -10.02 -1.24
C THR A 66 -11.85 -10.50 -0.88
N ASP A 67 -12.60 -9.71 -0.13
CA ASP A 67 -13.99 -10.01 0.24
C ASP A 67 -14.89 -10.08 -0.99
N ARG A 68 -14.75 -9.12 -1.92
CA ARG A 68 -15.51 -9.12 -3.18
C ARG A 68 -15.20 -10.34 -4.04
N LEU A 69 -13.93 -10.74 -4.09
CA LEU A 69 -13.50 -11.93 -4.82
C LEU A 69 -14.13 -13.20 -4.22
N LEU A 70 -14.12 -13.31 -2.88
CA LEU A 70 -14.74 -14.43 -2.18
C LEU A 70 -16.24 -14.51 -2.45
N LEU A 71 -16.96 -13.39 -2.38
CA LEU A 71 -18.39 -13.33 -2.66
C LEU A 71 -18.70 -13.72 -4.11
N ALA A 72 -17.93 -13.20 -5.06
CA ALA A 72 -18.09 -13.55 -6.47
C ALA A 72 -17.84 -15.06 -6.72
N GLN A 73 -16.80 -15.62 -6.09
CA GLN A 73 -16.50 -17.04 -6.21
C GLN A 73 -17.60 -17.93 -5.62
N ASN A 74 -18.13 -17.57 -4.45
CA ASN A 74 -19.26 -18.29 -3.85
C ASN A 74 -20.48 -18.27 -4.78
N ARG A 75 -20.77 -17.12 -5.40
CA ARG A 75 -21.90 -17.00 -6.33
C ARG A 75 -21.72 -17.87 -7.58
N ILE A 76 -20.52 -17.95 -8.11
CA ILE A 76 -20.20 -18.84 -9.24
C ILE A 76 -20.45 -20.29 -8.83
N ASN A 77 -19.92 -20.71 -7.67
CA ASN A 77 -20.08 -22.07 -7.18
C ASN A 77 -21.56 -22.45 -6.96
N GLU A 78 -22.37 -21.53 -6.42
CA GLU A 78 -23.82 -21.72 -6.29
C GLU A 78 -24.47 -21.97 -7.65
N LEU A 79 -24.22 -21.10 -8.62
CA LEU A 79 -24.78 -21.21 -9.97
C LEU A 79 -24.34 -22.49 -10.68
N GLU A 80 -23.09 -22.91 -10.50
CA GLU A 80 -22.58 -24.17 -11.02
C GLU A 80 -23.29 -25.38 -10.38
N SER A 81 -23.53 -25.33 -9.07
CA SER A 81 -24.28 -26.39 -8.37
C SER A 81 -25.74 -26.48 -8.80
N GLU A 82 -26.41 -25.33 -8.98
CA GLU A 82 -27.78 -25.25 -9.49
C GLU A 82 -27.87 -25.77 -10.92
N LYS A 83 -26.92 -25.39 -11.77
CA LYS A 83 -26.82 -25.89 -13.14
C LYS A 83 -26.62 -27.40 -13.16
N ALA A 84 -25.70 -27.93 -12.37
CA ALA A 84 -25.45 -29.38 -12.31
C ALA A 84 -26.68 -30.16 -11.81
N ALA A 85 -27.42 -29.61 -10.83
CA ALA A 85 -28.66 -30.20 -10.36
C ALA A 85 -29.77 -30.18 -11.43
N TRP A 86 -29.90 -29.06 -12.16
CA TRP A 86 -30.83 -28.95 -13.28
C TRP A 86 -30.51 -29.94 -14.40
N GLU A 87 -29.24 -30.04 -14.81
CA GLU A 87 -28.77 -30.98 -15.84
C GLU A 87 -29.04 -32.44 -15.45
N SER A 88 -28.80 -32.81 -14.18
CA SER A 88 -29.07 -34.16 -13.68
C SER A 88 -30.57 -34.51 -13.71
N SER A 89 -31.44 -33.57 -13.33
CA SER A 89 -32.90 -33.77 -13.38
C SER A 89 -33.45 -33.87 -14.80
N HIS A 90 -32.78 -33.30 -15.81
CA HIS A 90 -33.22 -33.32 -17.21
C HIS A 90 -32.73 -34.55 -17.98
N CYS A 91 -31.67 -35.24 -17.53
CA CYS A 91 -31.21 -36.48 -18.15
C CYS A 91 -32.01 -37.74 -17.72
N GLU A 92 -32.91 -37.64 -16.73
CA GLU A 92 -33.75 -38.75 -16.25
C GLU A 92 -35.12 -38.85 -16.96
N HIS A 93 -35.42 -38.00 -17.94
CA HIS A 93 -36.60 -38.07 -18.83
C HIS A 93 -36.20 -38.32 -20.28
#